data_AF-A0A2I2GKX5-F1
#
_entry.id   AF-A0A2I2GKX5-F1
#
_cell.length_a   1.000
_cell.length_b   1.000
_cell.length_c   1.000
_cell.angle_alpha   90.00
_cell.angle_beta   90.00
_cell.angle_gamma   90.00
#
_symmetry.space_group_name_H-M   'P 1'
#
loop_
_entity.id
_entity.type
_entity.pdbx_description
1 polymer ?
#
loop_
_entity_poly.entity_id
_entity_poly.type
_entity_poly.pdbx_seq_one_letter_code
_entity_poly.pdbx_strand_id
1 'polypeptide(L)'
;MSHDNFRETKDLDVAISPGHLARTVREALLANHGDSFITFTDPMVFVTADGQTQVDIVSVDNLEYPLAGMPLISGVLPQQLQIATAAELAVLKAYSCGSRYSLDKNVKDARDVASMLQWLAAHGQALNADQRRRVRFQGRWLRKYATDVNWDAALP
;
A
#
# COMPACT_ATOMS: atom_id res chain seq x y z
N MET A 1 3.10 -5.31 -19.52
CA MET A 1 3.92 -5.89 -18.43
C MET A 1 2.99 -6.72 -17.57
N SER A 2 2.99 -8.04 -17.74
CA SER A 2 2.26 -8.89 -16.79
C SER A 2 3.16 -9.10 -15.58
N HIS A 3 2.61 -8.73 -14.42
CA HIS A 3 3.19 -9.01 -13.12
C HIS A 3 2.79 -10.44 -12.73
N ASP A 4 3.29 -11.43 -13.48
CA ASP A 4 2.92 -12.82 -13.27
C ASP A 4 3.62 -13.37 -12.02
N ASN A 5 2.82 -13.49 -10.95
CA ASN A 5 3.02 -14.09 -9.62
C ASN A 5 2.52 -13.20 -8.46
N PHE A 6 1.88 -12.07 -8.73
CA PHE A 6 1.34 -11.21 -7.69
C PHE A 6 -0.13 -11.54 -7.40
N ARG A 7 -0.42 -11.78 -6.12
CA ARG A 7 -1.75 -11.97 -5.56
C ARG A 7 -2.70 -10.84 -6.02
N GLU A 8 -3.86 -11.22 -6.55
CA GLU A 8 -4.93 -10.26 -6.85
C GLU A 8 -5.48 -9.60 -5.57
N THR A 9 -5.77 -8.31 -5.64
CA THR A 9 -6.44 -7.54 -4.59
C THR A 9 -7.71 -6.92 -5.14
N LYS A 10 -8.76 -6.87 -4.32
CA LYS A 10 -10.03 -6.20 -4.64
C LYS A 10 -10.14 -4.82 -4.00
N ASP A 11 -9.08 -4.39 -3.32
CA ASP A 11 -9.02 -3.15 -2.57
C ASP A 11 -8.08 -2.17 -3.29
N LEU A 12 -8.46 -0.89 -3.31
CA LEU A 12 -7.70 0.22 -3.87
C LEU A 12 -7.40 1.25 -2.77
N ASP A 13 -6.13 1.36 -2.40
CA ASP A 13 -5.64 2.38 -1.48
C ASP A 13 -5.08 3.58 -2.25
N VAL A 14 -5.58 4.79 -1.98
CA VAL A 14 -5.15 6.04 -2.63
C VAL A 14 -4.65 7.03 -1.58
N ALA A 15 -3.36 7.38 -1.65
CA ALA A 15 -2.79 8.42 -0.79
C ALA A 15 -2.92 9.80 -1.43
N ILE A 16 -3.42 10.79 -0.69
CA ILE A 16 -3.63 12.16 -1.17
C ILE A 16 -2.88 13.18 -0.33
N SER A 17 -2.26 14.15 -1.01
CA SER A 17 -1.63 15.33 -0.44
C SER A 17 -2.18 16.61 -1.08
N PRO A 18 -2.41 17.70 -0.31
CA PRO A 18 -2.30 17.76 1.15
C PRO A 18 -3.40 16.94 1.85
N GLY A 19 -3.06 16.39 3.03
CA GLY A 19 -3.86 15.36 3.70
C GLY A 19 -5.31 15.75 4.04
N HIS A 20 -5.57 17.02 4.31
CA HIS A 20 -6.90 17.53 4.59
C HIS A 20 -7.89 17.36 3.41
N LEU A 21 -7.38 17.17 2.19
CA LEU A 21 -8.21 16.93 1.01
C LEU A 21 -8.77 15.51 0.94
N ALA A 22 -8.23 14.53 1.68
CA ALA A 22 -8.71 13.16 1.63
C ALA A 22 -10.23 13.05 1.90
N ARG A 23 -10.72 13.78 2.90
CA ARG A 23 -12.15 13.86 3.20
C ARG A 23 -12.93 14.56 2.09
N THR A 24 -12.45 15.70 1.61
CA THR A 24 -13.11 16.48 0.55
C THR A 24 -13.25 15.70 -0.74
N VAL A 25 -12.21 14.95 -1.14
CA VAL A 25 -12.24 14.10 -2.34
C VAL A 25 -13.26 12.98 -2.16
N ARG A 26 -13.28 12.32 -1.00
CA ARG A 26 -14.29 11.30 -0.68
C ARG A 26 -15.71 11.84 -0.77
N GLU A 27 -15.98 12.98 -0.14
CA GLU A 27 -17.28 13.65 -0.18
C GLU A 27 -17.68 14.03 -1.61
N ALA A 28 -16.74 14.56 -2.41
CA ALA A 28 -16.99 14.92 -3.79
C ALA A 28 -17.29 13.70 -4.68
N LEU A 29 -16.61 12.56 -4.48
CA LEU A 29 -16.91 11.32 -5.22
C LEU A 29 -18.31 10.81 -4.90
N LEU A 30 -18.70 10.80 -3.62
CA LEU A 30 -20.04 10.38 -3.20
C LEU A 30 -21.13 11.32 -3.73
N ALA A 31 -20.88 12.63 -3.71
CA ALA A 31 -21.86 13.62 -4.16
C ALA A 31 -22.06 13.65 -5.68
N ASN A 32 -20.97 13.51 -6.47
CA ASN A 32 -21.02 13.65 -7.93
C ASN A 32 -21.14 12.31 -8.66
N HIS A 33 -20.83 11.19 -8.00
CA HIS A 33 -20.82 9.86 -8.59
C HIS A 33 -21.50 8.82 -7.69
N GLY A 34 -22.56 9.21 -6.99
CA GLY A 34 -23.29 8.34 -6.06
C GLY A 34 -23.86 7.05 -6.67
N ASP A 35 -24.03 7.00 -7.99
CA ASP A 35 -24.44 5.79 -8.72
C ASP A 35 -23.31 4.74 -8.81
N SER A 36 -22.06 5.17 -8.62
CA SER A 36 -20.87 4.31 -8.71
C SER A 36 -20.08 4.25 -7.41
N PHE A 37 -20.23 5.22 -6.51
CA PHE A 37 -19.61 5.23 -5.19
C PHE A 37 -20.66 5.23 -4.10
N ILE A 38 -20.63 4.22 -3.26
CA ILE A 38 -21.53 4.09 -2.11
C ILE A 38 -20.74 3.84 -0.82
N THR A 39 -21.36 4.06 0.32
CA THR A 39 -20.78 3.81 1.65
C THR A 39 -21.54 2.71 2.39
N PHE A 40 -20.80 1.84 3.08
CA PHE A 40 -21.35 0.83 3.98
C PHE A 40 -20.81 1.04 5.39
N THR A 41 -21.49 1.80 6.24
CA THR A 41 -21.01 2.25 7.56
C THR A 41 -19.75 3.13 7.48
N ASP A 42 -18.58 2.56 7.16
CA ASP A 42 -17.27 3.25 7.17
C ASP A 42 -16.46 3.16 5.86
N PRO A 43 -16.38 2.04 5.11
CA PRO A 43 -15.66 1.99 3.84
C PRO A 43 -16.46 2.68 2.73
N MET A 44 -15.74 3.31 1.82
CA MET A 44 -16.28 3.69 0.51
C MET A 44 -16.00 2.54 -0.46
N VAL A 45 -16.98 2.20 -1.29
CA VAL A 45 -16.82 1.17 -2.32
C VAL A 45 -17.16 1.76 -3.68
N PHE A 46 -16.40 1.35 -4.69
CA PHE A 46 -16.69 1.58 -6.09
C PHE A 46 -17.44 0.37 -6.65
N VAL A 47 -18.64 0.61 -7.18
CA VAL A 47 -19.54 -0.40 -7.72
C VAL A 47 -19.44 -0.39 -9.23
N THR A 48 -19.19 -1.56 -9.80
CA THR A 48 -19.15 -1.82 -11.24
C THR A 48 -20.12 -2.94 -11.59
N ALA A 49 -20.37 -3.16 -12.88
CA ALA A 49 -21.15 -4.29 -13.35
C ALA A 49 -20.58 -5.66 -12.89
N ASP A 50 -19.26 -5.71 -12.70
CA ASP A 50 -18.52 -6.95 -12.39
C ASP A 50 -18.32 -7.17 -10.88
N GLY A 51 -18.75 -6.21 -10.03
CA GLY A 51 -18.68 -6.33 -8.58
C GLY A 51 -18.30 -5.04 -7.87
N GLN A 52 -17.81 -5.19 -6.64
CA GLN A 52 -17.48 -4.09 -5.74
C GLN A 52 -15.99 -4.10 -5.39
N THR A 53 -15.38 -2.92 -5.40
CA THR A 53 -13.99 -2.66 -5.02
C THR A 53 -13.98 -1.71 -3.83
N GLN A 54 -13.34 -2.08 -2.73
CA GLN A 54 -13.14 -1.15 -1.62
C GLN A 54 -12.16 -0.06 -2.04
N VAL A 55 -12.49 1.19 -1.74
CA VAL A 55 -11.64 2.35 -2.06
C VAL A 55 -11.34 3.12 -0.78
N ASP A 56 -10.09 3.06 -0.35
CA ASP A 56 -9.61 3.76 0.84
C ASP A 56 -8.79 4.99 0.42
N ILE A 57 -9.35 6.17 0.65
CA ILE A 57 -8.64 7.44 0.43
C ILE A 57 -7.97 7.85 1.75
N VAL A 58 -6.65 7.77 1.77
CA VAL A 58 -5.83 8.02 2.96
C VAL A 58 -5.07 9.33 2.83
N SER A 59 -5.02 10.09 3.93
CA SER A 59 -4.12 11.23 4.05
C SER A 59 -2.68 10.74 4.10
N VAL A 60 -1.78 11.43 3.38
CA VAL A 60 -0.34 11.19 3.50
C VAL A 60 0.20 11.46 4.90
N ASP A 61 -0.45 12.32 5.67
CA ASP A 61 -0.06 12.64 7.04
C ASP A 61 -0.23 11.43 7.98
N ASN A 62 -1.05 10.45 7.57
CA ASN A 62 -1.27 9.20 8.30
C ASN A 62 -0.32 8.07 7.86
N LEU A 63 0.52 8.30 6.84
CA LEU A 63 1.48 7.29 6.39
C LEU A 63 2.74 7.34 7.25
N GLU A 64 3.15 6.20 7.79
CA GLU A 64 4.41 6.09 8.54
C GLU A 64 5.66 6.24 7.66
N TYR A 65 5.47 6.18 6.34
CA TYR A 65 6.50 6.43 5.35
C TYR A 65 5.98 7.37 4.25
N PRO A 66 6.63 8.53 4.01
CA PRO A 66 6.24 9.43 2.94
C PRO A 66 6.58 8.80 1.59
N LEU A 67 5.62 8.79 0.68
CA LEU A 67 5.81 8.34 -0.69
C LEU A 67 6.61 9.38 -1.49
N ALA A 68 7.51 8.90 -2.36
CA ALA A 68 8.32 9.74 -3.22
C ALA A 68 7.56 10.09 -4.51
N GLY A 69 7.58 11.37 -4.87
CA GLY A 69 7.01 11.90 -6.10
C GLY A 69 5.49 11.75 -6.13
N MET A 70 4.74 12.72 -5.60
CA MET A 70 3.29 12.72 -5.73
C MET A 70 2.88 13.67 -6.86
N PRO A 71 2.21 13.18 -7.92
CA PRO A 71 1.79 14.04 -9.00
C PRO A 71 0.66 14.96 -8.53
N LEU A 72 0.60 16.17 -9.07
CA LEU A 72 -0.53 17.06 -8.84
C LEU A 72 -1.78 16.45 -9.46
N ILE A 73 -2.87 16.39 -8.70
CA ILE A 73 -4.16 15.81 -9.15
C ILE A 73 -4.61 16.42 -10.49
N SER A 74 -4.43 17.74 -10.68
CA SER A 74 -4.80 18.44 -11.92
C SER A 74 -4.00 18.02 -13.15
N GLY A 75 -2.84 17.37 -12.97
CA GLY A 75 -1.97 16.87 -14.03
C GLY A 75 -1.92 15.35 -14.14
N VAL A 76 -2.69 14.62 -13.33
CA VAL A 76 -2.74 13.16 -13.40
C VAL A 76 -3.51 12.75 -14.65
N LEU A 77 -2.82 12.13 -15.60
CA LEU A 77 -3.49 11.37 -16.66
C LEU A 77 -3.84 9.98 -16.12
N PRO A 78 -5.05 9.44 -16.37
CA PRO A 78 -5.44 8.10 -15.87
C PRO A 78 -4.46 7.00 -16.26
N GLN A 79 -3.81 7.10 -17.42
CA GLN A 79 -2.79 6.15 -17.90
C GLN A 79 -1.42 6.31 -17.21
N GLN A 80 -1.26 7.36 -16.41
CA GLN A 80 -0.02 7.74 -15.72
C GLN A 80 -0.22 7.83 -14.20
N LEU A 81 -1.19 7.06 -13.67
CA LEU A 81 -1.36 6.94 -12.23
C LEU A 81 -0.06 6.43 -11.61
N GLN A 82 0.53 7.25 -10.74
CA GLN A 82 1.73 6.87 -10.05
C GLN A 82 1.38 5.86 -8.96
N ILE A 83 1.91 4.65 -9.13
CA ILE A 83 1.76 3.56 -8.18
C ILE A 83 2.99 3.56 -7.28
N ALA A 84 2.80 3.33 -5.98
CA ALA A 84 3.91 3.16 -5.04
C ALA A 84 4.84 2.04 -5.54
N THR A 85 6.13 2.30 -5.52
CA THR A 85 7.16 1.34 -5.93
C THR A 85 7.20 0.14 -4.98
N ALA A 86 7.75 -0.99 -5.43
CA ALA A 86 7.92 -2.17 -4.58
C ALA A 86 8.73 -1.88 -3.30
N ALA A 87 9.71 -0.97 -3.37
CA ALA A 87 10.48 -0.52 -2.21
C ALA A 87 9.62 0.25 -1.20
N GLU A 88 8.77 1.16 -1.67
CA GLU A 88 7.86 1.93 -0.81
C GLU A 88 6.80 1.02 -0.18
N LEU A 89 6.21 0.12 -0.98
CA LEU A 89 5.26 -0.87 -0.50
C LEU A 89 5.88 -1.78 0.56
N ALA A 90 7.13 -2.22 0.37
CA ALA A 90 7.83 -3.03 1.36
C ALA A 90 7.98 -2.28 2.71
N VAL A 91 8.29 -0.99 2.67
CA VAL A 91 8.38 -0.17 3.89
C VAL A 91 7.00 -0.02 4.55
N LEU A 92 5.96 0.35 3.78
CA LEU A 92 4.59 0.52 4.30
C LEU A 92 4.05 -0.78 4.93
N LYS A 93 4.30 -1.91 4.28
CA LYS A 93 3.93 -3.24 4.79
C LYS A 93 4.72 -3.61 6.04
N ALA A 94 6.00 -3.29 6.11
CA ALA A 94 6.80 -3.53 7.31
C ALA A 94 6.26 -2.76 8.52
N TYR A 95 5.80 -1.52 8.35
CA TYR A 95 5.16 -0.73 9.41
C TYR A 95 3.76 -1.24 9.79
N SER A 96 3.01 -1.73 8.81
CA SER A 96 1.71 -2.38 9.07
C SER A 96 1.90 -3.68 9.87
N CYS A 97 3.01 -4.39 9.67
CA CYS A 97 3.30 -5.62 10.38
C CYS A 97 3.56 -5.37 11.87
N GLY A 98 2.70 -5.94 12.72
CA GLY A 98 2.71 -5.77 14.17
C GLY A 98 1.74 -4.72 14.70
N SER A 99 1.15 -3.89 13.83
CA SER A 99 0.12 -2.91 14.21
C SER A 99 -1.30 -3.38 13.85
N ARG A 100 -1.46 -4.42 13.02
CA ARG A 100 -2.79 -4.98 12.72
C ARG A 100 -3.34 -5.75 13.94
N TYR A 101 -4.64 -5.59 14.19
CA TYR A 101 -5.37 -6.41 15.16
C TYR A 101 -5.41 -7.90 14.76
N SER A 102 -5.56 -8.18 13.46
CA SER A 102 -5.63 -9.55 12.95
C SER A 102 -4.24 -10.16 12.80
N LEU A 103 -4.05 -11.34 13.39
CA LEU A 103 -2.83 -12.14 13.25
C LEU A 103 -2.55 -12.49 11.78
N ASP A 104 -3.55 -12.98 11.05
CA ASP A 104 -3.41 -13.37 9.65
C ASP A 104 -2.99 -12.20 8.77
N LYS A 105 -3.50 -11.00 9.04
CA LYS A 105 -3.07 -9.78 8.34
C LYS A 105 -1.60 -9.46 8.62
N ASN A 106 -1.11 -9.64 9.85
CA ASN A 106 0.30 -9.45 10.19
C ASN A 106 1.22 -10.48 9.51
N VAL A 107 0.80 -11.76 9.47
CA VAL A 107 1.53 -12.83 8.75
C VAL A 107 1.59 -12.51 7.26
N LYS A 108 0.46 -12.08 6.69
CA LYS A 108 0.39 -11.66 5.29
C LYS A 108 1.32 -10.47 5.03
N ASP A 109 1.25 -9.41 5.83
CA ASP A 109 2.10 -8.24 5.65
C ASP A 109 3.59 -8.61 5.74
N ALA A 110 3.98 -9.52 6.66
CA ALA A 110 5.37 -10.01 6.74
C ALA A 110 5.79 -10.76 5.47
N ARG A 111 4.94 -11.62 4.92
CA ARG A 111 5.23 -12.36 3.66
C ARG A 111 5.25 -11.45 2.44
N ASP A 112 4.38 -10.46 2.40
CA ASP A 112 4.35 -9.44 1.34
C ASP A 112 5.69 -8.68 1.33
N VAL A 113 6.20 -8.26 2.51
CA VAL A 113 7.53 -7.63 2.63
C VAL A 113 8.62 -8.55 2.09
N ALA A 114 8.67 -9.81 2.54
CA ALA A 114 9.70 -10.75 2.10
C ALA A 114 9.70 -10.94 0.57
N SER A 115 8.50 -11.08 -0.02
CA SER A 115 8.33 -11.24 -1.47
C SER A 115 8.78 -10.00 -2.23
N MET A 116 8.46 -8.79 -1.74
CA MET A 116 8.90 -7.54 -2.36
C MET A 116 10.42 -7.38 -2.29
N LEU A 117 11.06 -7.74 -1.18
CA LEU A 117 12.52 -7.66 -1.05
C LEU A 117 13.23 -8.66 -1.96
N GLN A 118 12.71 -9.89 -2.08
CA GLN A 118 13.22 -10.87 -3.03
C GLN A 118 13.07 -10.40 -4.48
N TRP A 119 11.92 -9.80 -4.82
CA TRP A 119 11.70 -9.23 -6.14
C TRP A 119 12.69 -8.10 -6.44
N LEU A 120 12.91 -7.18 -5.49
CA LEU A 120 13.89 -6.10 -5.62
C LEU A 120 15.29 -6.66 -5.90
N ALA A 121 15.74 -7.63 -5.07
CA ALA A 121 17.03 -8.28 -5.23
C ALA A 121 17.18 -8.96 -6.61
N ALA A 122 16.15 -9.68 -7.06
CA ALA A 122 16.14 -10.36 -8.35
C ALA A 122 16.21 -9.40 -9.54
N HIS A 123 15.77 -8.15 -9.38
CA HIS A 123 15.78 -7.12 -10.41
C HIS A 123 16.92 -6.10 -10.23
N GLY A 124 17.90 -6.40 -9.36
CA GLY A 124 19.04 -5.51 -9.10
C GLY A 124 18.65 -4.18 -8.45
N GLN A 125 17.46 -4.10 -7.86
CA GLN A 125 17.00 -2.95 -7.11
C GLN A 125 17.29 -3.16 -5.62
N ALA A 126 17.59 -2.07 -4.92
CA ALA A 126 17.88 -2.11 -3.49
C ALA A 126 17.10 -1.04 -2.75
N LEU A 127 16.84 -1.31 -1.48
CA LEU A 127 16.34 -0.27 -0.58
C LEU A 127 17.41 0.79 -0.37
N ASN A 128 17.01 2.07 -0.42
CA ASN A 128 17.90 3.14 0.01
C ASN A 128 18.17 3.06 1.53
N ALA A 129 19.13 3.84 2.02
CA ALA A 129 19.56 3.78 3.41
C ALA A 129 18.42 4.06 4.42
N ASP A 130 17.51 4.98 4.10
CA ASP A 130 16.37 5.31 4.95
C ASP A 130 15.34 4.17 4.97
N GLN A 131 14.95 3.66 3.80
CA GLN A 131 14.03 2.53 3.65
C GLN A 131 14.56 1.29 4.37
N ARG A 132 15.85 0.98 4.21
CA ARG A 132 16.50 -0.16 4.89
C ARG A 132 16.47 0.00 6.41
N ARG A 133 16.77 1.20 6.92
CA ARG A 133 16.71 1.49 8.36
C ARG A 133 15.29 1.24 8.89
N ARG A 134 14.28 1.68 8.16
CA ARG A 134 12.86 1.55 8.53
C ARG A 134 12.37 0.11 8.52
N VAL A 135 12.70 -0.67 7.49
CA VAL A 135 12.36 -2.11 7.46
C VAL A 135 13.05 -2.83 8.62
N ARG A 136 14.33 -2.54 8.89
CA ARG A 136 15.07 -3.12 10.02
C ARG A 136 14.44 -2.78 11.37
N PHE A 137 13.93 -1.57 11.55
CA PHE A 137 13.26 -1.15 12.78
C PHE A 137 12.05 -2.06 13.10
N GLN A 138 11.34 -2.54 12.08
CA GLN A 138 10.21 -3.46 12.23
C GLN A 138 10.62 -4.95 12.23
N GLY A 139 11.92 -5.25 12.16
CA GLY A 139 12.45 -6.60 11.98
C GLY A 139 12.03 -7.59 13.07
N ARG A 140 11.69 -7.13 14.28
CA ARG A 140 11.15 -8.00 15.34
C ARG A 140 9.78 -8.59 14.96
N TRP A 141 8.92 -7.79 14.34
CA TRP A 141 7.56 -8.19 13.97
C TRP A 141 7.58 -9.05 12.71
N LEU A 142 8.40 -8.66 11.73
CA LEU A 142 8.62 -9.44 10.52
C LEU A 142 9.08 -10.87 10.85
N ARG A 143 10.07 -11.01 11.73
CA ARG A 143 10.54 -12.33 12.22
C ARG A 143 9.48 -13.09 13.01
N LYS A 144 8.69 -12.39 13.82
CA LYS A 144 7.62 -13.02 14.61
C LYS A 144 6.53 -13.61 13.73
N TYR A 145 6.15 -12.94 12.65
CA TYR A 145 4.99 -13.30 11.83
C TYR A 145 5.33 -14.03 10.52
N ALA A 146 6.61 -14.12 10.15
CA ALA A 146 7.10 -14.99 9.08
C ALA A 146 8.41 -15.64 9.51
N THR A 147 8.30 -16.64 10.39
CA THR A 147 9.42 -17.37 11.00
C THR A 147 10.16 -18.27 10.01
N ASP A 148 9.50 -18.62 8.90
CA ASP A 148 10.00 -19.41 7.80
C ASP A 148 10.89 -18.61 6.82
N VAL A 149 10.91 -17.28 6.94
CA VAL A 149 11.70 -16.40 6.08
C VAL A 149 13.07 -16.13 6.69
N ASN A 150 14.14 -16.29 5.90
CA ASN A 150 15.48 -15.86 6.29
C ASN A 150 15.65 -14.35 6.09
N TRP A 151 15.26 -13.58 7.10
CA TRP A 151 15.28 -12.11 7.08
C TRP A 151 16.67 -11.49 6.97
N ASP A 152 17.72 -12.20 7.40
CA ASP A 152 19.09 -11.70 7.32
C ASP A 152 19.62 -11.77 5.89
N ALA A 153 19.14 -12.74 5.09
CA ALA A 153 19.41 -12.82 3.65
C ALA A 153 18.45 -11.96 2.80
N ALA A 154 17.32 -11.52 3.37
CA ALA A 154 16.25 -10.88 2.63
C ALA A 154 16.42 -9.36 2.46
N LEU A 155 17.42 -8.71 3.04
CA LEU A 155 17.61 -7.25 2.89
C LEU A 155 18.62 -6.93 1.76
N PRO A 156 18.18 -6.69 0.51
CA PRO A 156 19.06 -6.21 -0.57
C PRO A 156 19.61 -4.83 -0.22
#